data_AF-A0A5B7DRS0-F1
#
_entry.id   AF-A0A5B7DRS0-F1
#
_cell.length_a   1.000
_cell.length_b   1.000
_cell.length_c   1.000
_cell.angle_alpha   90.00
_cell.angle_beta   90.00
_cell.angle_gamma   90.00
#
_symmetry.space_group_name_H-M   'P 1'
#
loop_
_entity.id
_entity.type
_entity.pdbx_description
1 polymer ?
#
loop_
_entity_poly.entity_id
_entity_poly.type
_entity_poly.pdbx_seq_one_letter_code
_entity_poly.pdbx_strand_id
1 'polypeptide(L)'
;MSAVGKRRWNPDSRRPVASLTRYDNSLTTVCFIRVAVMLRRENHYCINSRQLQGRHQVECRHLELMGYTVVEVPHFIWYSMAHATQEDKMQYLKDLIFPAR
;
A
#
# COMPACT_ATOMS: atom_id res chain seq x y z
N MET A 1 -29.95 20.78 -4.35
CA MET A 1 -28.58 20.49 -4.81
C MET A 1 -27.65 20.60 -3.60
N SER A 2 -27.39 19.51 -2.87
CA SER A 2 -26.55 19.53 -1.66
C SER A 2 -25.16 18.96 -1.94
N ALA A 3 -24.17 19.69 -1.45
CA ALA A 3 -22.75 19.56 -1.73
C ALA A 3 -22.15 18.22 -1.29
N VAL A 4 -21.38 17.59 -2.19
CA VAL A 4 -20.51 16.45 -1.90
C VAL A 4 -19.35 16.95 -1.03
N GLY A 5 -19.44 16.66 0.27
CA GLY A 5 -18.44 17.05 1.27
C GLY A 5 -17.05 16.49 0.94
N LYS A 6 -16.09 17.40 0.73
CA LYS A 6 -14.68 17.05 0.59
C LYS A 6 -14.19 16.48 1.93
N ARG A 7 -13.95 15.16 1.99
CA ARG A 7 -13.29 14.55 3.15
C ARG A 7 -11.85 15.06 3.24
N ARG A 8 -11.66 16.09 4.06
CA ARG A 8 -10.37 16.63 4.47
C ARG A 8 -9.62 15.52 5.24
N TRP A 9 -8.47 15.12 4.73
CA TRP A 9 -7.56 14.20 5.42
C TRP A 9 -7.17 14.78 6.79
N ASN A 10 -7.38 14.03 7.88
CA ASN A 10 -7.07 14.44 9.25
C ASN A 10 -5.75 13.77 9.71
N PRO A 11 -4.66 14.51 9.95
CA PRO A 11 -3.38 13.96 10.42
C PRO A 11 -3.45 13.36 11.84
N ASP A 12 -4.49 13.68 12.63
CA ASP A 12 -4.72 13.13 13.97
C ASP A 12 -5.47 11.79 13.99
N SER A 13 -5.76 11.22 12.82
CA SER A 13 -6.29 9.85 12.74
C SER A 13 -5.25 8.75 13.00
N ARG A 14 -4.06 9.12 13.49
CA ARG A 14 -3.15 8.18 14.16
C ARG A 14 -3.85 7.65 15.40
N ARG A 15 -4.56 6.53 15.24
CA ARG A 15 -4.99 5.71 16.37
C ARG A 15 -3.80 5.52 17.31
N PRO A 16 -3.97 5.66 18.63
CA PRO A 16 -2.88 5.46 19.56
C PRO A 16 -2.35 4.03 19.41
N VAL A 17 -1.09 3.88 19.03
CA VAL A 17 -0.38 2.58 19.01
C VAL A 17 0.10 2.28 20.43
N ALA A 18 -0.81 2.31 21.41
CA ALA A 18 -0.46 2.14 22.81
C ALA A 18 -1.69 1.77 23.66
N SER A 19 -2.32 0.63 23.35
CA SER A 19 -3.02 -0.21 24.35
C SER A 19 -3.68 -1.43 23.67
N LEU A 20 -2.89 -2.31 23.05
CA LEU A 20 -3.29 -3.70 22.92
C LEU A 20 -2.31 -4.49 23.79
N THR A 21 -2.75 -4.67 25.03
CA THR A 21 -2.52 -5.82 25.91
C THR A 21 -1.16 -6.51 25.84
N ARG A 22 -0.50 -6.57 27.01
CA ARG A 22 0.35 -7.68 27.44
C ARG A 22 -0.06 -8.96 26.71
N TYR A 23 0.81 -9.44 25.82
CA TYR A 23 0.70 -10.75 25.22
C TYR A 23 0.91 -11.76 26.36
N ASP A 24 -0.17 -12.40 26.80
CA ASP A 24 -0.06 -13.61 27.62
C ASP A 24 0.54 -14.70 26.71
N ASN A 25 1.77 -15.08 27.03
CA ASN A 25 2.53 -16.08 26.31
C ASN A 25 2.14 -17.47 26.81
N SER A 26 1.12 -18.05 26.18
CA SER A 26 0.99 -19.51 26.11
C SER A 26 0.31 -19.92 24.79
N LEU A 27 1.14 -20.02 23.74
CA LEU A 27 0.94 -20.78 22.49
C LEU A 27 0.11 -20.21 21.33
N THR A 28 -0.07 -18.88 21.19
CA THR A 28 -0.68 -18.32 19.95
C THR A 28 -0.12 -16.94 19.56
N THR A 29 1.16 -16.87 19.19
CA THR A 29 1.71 -15.60 18.64
C THR A 29 1.38 -15.48 17.16
N VAL A 30 0.21 -14.91 16.84
CA VAL A 30 -0.16 -14.58 15.47
C VAL A 30 0.79 -13.48 14.99
N CYS A 31 1.67 -13.81 14.04
CA CYS A 31 2.60 -12.87 13.43
C CYS A 31 1.83 -11.98 12.45
N PHE A 32 1.57 -10.72 12.83
CA PHE A 32 0.89 -9.77 11.96
C PHE A 32 1.88 -9.07 11.03
N ILE A 33 1.60 -9.09 9.73
CA ILE A 33 2.40 -8.39 8.72
C ILE A 33 1.73 -7.04 8.43
N ARG A 34 2.51 -5.95 8.48
CA ARG A 34 2.06 -4.61 8.08
C ARG A 34 2.39 -4.41 6.60
N VAL A 35 1.37 -4.24 5.76
CA VAL A 35 1.54 -4.04 4.32
C VAL A 35 1.08 -2.64 3.93
N ALA A 36 1.88 -1.93 3.14
CA ALA A 36 1.54 -0.64 2.57
C ALA A 36 1.41 -0.78 1.05
N VAL A 37 0.18 -0.67 0.54
CA VAL A 37 -0.11 -0.76 -0.90
C VAL A 37 -0.08 0.63 -1.53
N MET A 38 0.83 0.83 -2.47
CA MET A 38 1.10 2.12 -3.10
C MET A 38 0.71 2.09 -4.58
N LEU A 39 -0.29 2.89 -4.96
CA LEU A 39 -0.70 3.08 -6.36
C LEU A 39 0.19 4.17 -7.00
N ARG A 40 1.03 3.80 -7.97
CA ARG A 40 1.90 4.74 -8.67
C ARG A 40 1.27 5.22 -9.97
N ARG A 41 1.16 6.53 -10.14
CA ARG A 41 0.66 7.19 -11.36
C ARG A 41 1.82 7.54 -12.30
N GLU A 42 1.54 7.92 -13.54
CA GLU A 42 2.56 8.34 -14.52
C GLU A 42 3.49 9.44 -13.98
N ASN A 43 2.91 10.44 -13.30
CA ASN A 43 3.65 11.57 -12.73
C ASN A 43 4.57 11.22 -11.54
N HIS A 44 4.59 9.96 -11.10
CA HIS A 44 5.51 9.46 -10.08
C HIS A 44 6.79 8.89 -10.68
N TYR A 45 6.87 8.76 -12.01
CA TYR A 45 8.02 8.23 -12.73
C TYR A 45 8.82 9.36 -13.39
N CYS A 46 10.06 9.05 -13.73
CA CYS A 46 10.90 9.88 -14.58
C CYS A 46 10.41 9.83 -16.03
N ILE A 47 10.57 10.93 -16.76
CA ILE A 47 10.20 10.97 -18.19
C ILE A 47 11.06 9.95 -18.95
N ASN A 48 10.44 9.17 -19.84
CA ASN A 48 11.07 8.11 -20.64
C ASN A 48 11.74 6.98 -19.84
N SER A 49 11.44 6.87 -18.54
CA SER A 49 12.00 5.82 -17.68
C SER A 49 10.93 5.23 -16.77
N ARG A 50 11.08 3.96 -16.41
CA ARG A 50 10.23 3.29 -15.40
C ARG A 50 10.78 3.47 -13.99
N GLN A 51 11.75 4.36 -13.81
CA GLN A 51 12.28 4.71 -12.50
C GLN A 51 11.36 5.70 -11.79
N LEU A 52 11.12 5.42 -10.52
CA LEU A 52 10.34 6.26 -9.63
C LEU A 52 11.12 7.53 -9.27
N GLN A 53 10.44 8.67 -9.12
CA GLN A 53 11.07 9.92 -8.70
C GLN A 53 11.63 9.81 -7.28
N GLY A 54 12.71 10.54 -6.99
CA GLY A 54 13.42 10.46 -5.70
C GLY A 54 12.51 10.68 -4.48
N ARG A 55 11.56 11.63 -4.56
CA ARG A 55 10.58 11.88 -3.47
C ARG A 55 9.77 10.62 -3.12
N HIS A 56 9.34 9.88 -4.13
CA HIS A 56 8.51 8.68 -3.97
C HIS A 56 9.34 7.46 -3.54
N GLN A 57 10.62 7.41 -3.91
CA GLN A 57 11.57 6.42 -3.41
C GLN A 57 11.86 6.62 -1.92
N VAL A 58 11.98 7.89 -1.47
CA VAL A 58 12.15 8.23 -0.05
C VAL A 58 10.91 7.82 0.77
N GLU A 59 9.70 8.02 0.23
CA GLU A 59 8.46 7.52 0.85
C GLU A 59 8.50 6.00 1.07
N CYS A 60 8.92 5.22 0.06
CA CYS A 60 9.07 3.76 0.19
C CYS A 60 10.07 3.39 1.27
N ARG A 61 11.28 3.97 1.18
CA ARG A 61 12.34 3.71 2.14
C ARG A 61 11.88 3.99 3.57
N HIS A 62 11.10 5.05 3.78
CA HIS A 62 10.59 5.39 5.10
C HIS A 62 9.57 4.37 5.63
N LEU A 63 8.67 3.88 4.76
CA LEU A 63 7.71 2.83 5.11
C LEU A 63 8.41 1.51 5.45
N GLU A 64 9.43 1.13 4.68
CA GLU A 64 10.25 -0.05 4.94
C GLU A 64 10.94 0.05 6.31
N LEU A 65 11.52 1.21 6.63
CA LEU A 65 12.13 1.47 7.94
C LEU A 65 11.13 1.39 9.11
N MET A 66 9.85 1.68 8.88
CA MET A 66 8.78 1.55 9.87
C MET A 66 8.29 0.10 10.06
N GLY A 67 8.87 -0.86 9.34
CA GLY A 67 8.47 -2.27 9.36
C GLY A 67 7.23 -2.56 8.53
N TYR A 68 6.94 -1.75 7.50
CA TYR A 68 5.94 -2.09 6.50
C TYR A 68 6.59 -2.81 5.32
N THR A 69 5.93 -3.83 4.81
CA THR A 69 6.19 -4.37 3.47
C THR A 69 5.54 -3.45 2.45
N VAL A 70 6.34 -2.76 1.66
CA VAL A 70 5.83 -1.87 0.61
C VAL A 70 5.53 -2.67 -0.64
N VAL A 71 4.29 -2.56 -1.12
CA VAL A 71 3.81 -3.22 -2.32
C VAL A 71 3.40 -2.14 -3.31
N GLU A 72 4.13 -2.01 -4.42
CA GLU A 72 3.85 -1.01 -5.44
C GLU A 72 3.04 -1.58 -6.59
N VAL A 73 2.01 -0.84 -7.02
CA VAL A 73 1.24 -1.11 -8.24
C VAL A 73 1.59 -0.05 -9.28
N PRO A 74 2.41 -0.38 -10.29
CA PRO A 74 2.79 0.56 -11.34
C PRO A 74 1.65 0.88 -12.31
N HIS A 75 1.55 2.14 -12.74
CA HIS A 75 0.56 2.55 -13.74
C HIS A 75 0.66 1.75 -15.04
N PHE A 76 1.87 1.43 -15.51
CA PHE A 76 2.06 0.73 -16.79
C PHE A 76 1.51 -0.70 -16.75
N ILE A 77 1.66 -1.41 -15.62
CA ILE A 77 1.04 -2.73 -15.43
C ILE A 77 -0.47 -2.56 -15.34
N TRP A 78 -0.94 -1.65 -14.50
CA TRP A 78 -2.37 -1.44 -14.30
C TRP A 78 -3.11 -0.99 -15.57
N TYR A 79 -2.49 -0.16 -16.40
CA TYR A 79 -3.04 0.29 -17.68
C TYR A 79 -2.99 -0.80 -18.74
N SER A 80 -1.96 -1.66 -18.74
CA SER A 80 -1.98 -2.84 -19.60
C SER A 80 -3.12 -3.80 -19.25
N MET A 81 -3.59 -3.79 -17.98
CA MET A 81 -4.77 -4.52 -17.52
C MET A 81 -6.09 -3.78 -17.80
N ALA A 82 -6.12 -2.71 -18.60
CA ALA A 82 -7.36 -1.98 -18.91
C ALA A 82 -8.45 -2.91 -19.47
N HIS A 83 -8.07 -3.87 -20.31
CA HIS A 83 -8.95 -4.87 -20.91
C HIS A 83 -9.03 -6.20 -20.13
N ALA A 84 -8.31 -6.32 -19.02
CA ALA A 84 -8.37 -7.52 -18.18
C ALA A 84 -9.71 -7.60 -17.43
N THR A 85 -10.15 -8.82 -17.15
CA THR A 85 -11.35 -9.05 -16.35
C THR A 85 -11.14 -8.56 -14.92
N GLN A 86 -12.24 -8.37 -14.18
CA GLN A 86 -12.15 -7.97 -12.78
C GLN A 86 -11.47 -9.06 -11.94
N GLU A 87 -11.70 -10.33 -12.33
CA GLU A 87 -11.11 -11.52 -11.74
C GLU A 87 -9.58 -11.51 -11.90
N ASP A 88 -9.09 -11.20 -13.10
CA ASP A 88 -7.64 -11.12 -13.37
C ASP A 88 -6.97 -10.03 -12.55
N LYS A 89 -7.61 -8.86 -12.43
CA LYS A 89 -7.11 -7.74 -11.61
C LYS A 89 -7.07 -8.12 -10.13
N MET A 90 -8.10 -8.82 -9.67
CA MET A 90 -8.16 -9.30 -8.29
C MET A 90 -7.09 -10.35 -8.03
N GLN A 91 -6.86 -11.26 -8.97
CA GLN A 91 -5.81 -12.29 -8.85
C GLN A 91 -4.43 -11.64 -8.80
N TYR A 92 -4.15 -10.68 -9.68
CA TYR A 92 -2.90 -9.91 -9.65
C TYR A 92 -2.66 -9.26 -8.28
N LEU A 93 -3.67 -8.59 -7.71
CA LEU A 93 -3.54 -7.96 -6.39
C LEU A 93 -3.36 -8.99 -5.26
N LYS A 94 -4.01 -10.15 -5.35
CA LYS A 94 -3.83 -11.23 -4.38
C LYS A 94 -2.40 -11.75 -4.40
N ASP A 95 -1.86 -12.01 -5.59
CA ASP A 95 -0.49 -12.51 -5.74
C ASP A 95 0.54 -11.48 -5.25
N LEU A 96 0.23 -10.19 -5.41
CA LEU A 96 1.10 -9.09 -4.98
C LEU A 96 1.09 -8.87 -3.45
N ILE A 97 -0.06 -9.04 -2.79
CA ILE A 97 -0.23 -8.76 -1.35
C ILE A 97 0.01 -10.01 -0.50
N PHE A 98 -0.40 -11.17 -0.99
CA PHE A 98 -0.34 -12.45 -0.30
C PHE A 98 0.53 -13.45 -1.07
N PRO A 99 1.84 -13.20 -1.19
CA PRO A 99 2.73 -14.21 -1.75
C PRO A 99 2.65 -15.46 -0.87
N ALA A 100 2.49 -16.63 -1.49
CA ALA A 100 2.48 -17.92 -0.79
C ALA A 100 3.77 -18.04 0.05
N ARG A 101 3.64 -17.88 1.36
CA ARG A 101 4.68 -18.04 2.36
C ARG A 101 4.26 -19.12 3.35
#